data_AF-A0A969V417-F1
#
_entry.id   AF-A0A969V417-F1
#
_cell.length_a   1.000
_cell.length_b   1.000
_cell.length_c   1.000
_cell.angle_alpha   90.00
_cell.angle_beta   90.00
_cell.angle_gamma   90.00
#
_symmetry.space_group_name_H-M   'P 1'
#
loop_
_entity.id
_entity.type
_entity.pdbx_description
1 polymer ?
#
loop_
_entity_poly.entity_id
_entity_poly.type
_entity_poly.pdbx_seq_one_letter_code
_entity_poly.pdbx_strand_id
1 'polypeptide(L)'
;MFRASAGLAAPVFAVAGWFAMTSSSMAVTATYRNDFRVCAGRLLSVGIAADAASQACAAALRPGDLSTCVIKIGRQTQIAASDALTTCRQARRPEEVASCVVGINKYTREAVSPEVLNYCGRSLLPVRFAQCVVGLRAEVDFASTQAMETCIDASDRISGFLPSFVPSNRQPTEFRPTFESTPAPSAPSQTPAAPTQSPTNPSSK
;
A
#
# COMPACT_ATOMS: atom_id res chain seq x y z
N MET A 1 -72.94 -12.88 -60.60
CA MET A 1 -72.31 -11.94 -61.56
C MET A 1 -72.02 -10.64 -60.83
N PHE A 2 -70.88 -10.01 -61.15
CA PHE A 2 -70.24 -8.80 -60.56
C PHE A 2 -69.47 -9.03 -59.24
N ARG A 3 -68.11 -9.06 -59.21
CA ARG A 3 -67.10 -7.97 -59.33
C ARG A 3 -67.33 -6.86 -58.29
N ALA A 4 -66.36 -6.34 -57.53
CA ALA A 4 -64.93 -6.19 -57.75
C ALA A 4 -64.15 -6.02 -56.42
N SER A 5 -62.84 -6.18 -56.57
CA SER A 5 -61.73 -5.96 -55.63
C SER A 5 -61.68 -4.56 -55.02
N ALA A 6 -61.26 -4.48 -53.74
CA ALA A 6 -60.72 -3.26 -53.15
C ALA A 6 -59.47 -3.64 -52.33
N GLY A 7 -58.30 -3.43 -52.92
CA GLY A 7 -57.02 -3.42 -52.22
C GLY A 7 -56.73 -2.00 -51.74
N LEU A 8 -56.37 -1.88 -50.46
CA LEU A 8 -55.64 -0.76 -49.87
C LEU A 8 -55.23 -1.20 -48.45
N ALA A 9 -54.13 -1.96 -48.36
CA ALA A 9 -53.46 -2.20 -47.08
C ALA A 9 -52.25 -1.24 -47.04
N ALA A 10 -52.38 -0.19 -46.24
CA ALA A 10 -51.30 0.76 -45.96
C ALA A 10 -50.16 0.04 -45.20
N PRO A 11 -48.89 0.23 -45.56
CA PRO A 11 -47.79 -0.18 -44.71
C PRO A 11 -47.68 0.85 -43.58
N VAL A 12 -48.15 0.49 -42.39
CA VAL A 12 -47.80 1.19 -41.17
C VAL A 12 -46.31 0.90 -40.93
N PHE A 13 -45.46 1.83 -41.35
CA PHE A 13 -44.05 1.86 -40.94
C PHE A 13 -44.01 2.09 -39.43
N ALA A 14 -43.98 1.00 -38.67
CA ALA A 14 -43.56 1.04 -37.28
C ALA A 14 -42.08 1.42 -37.27
N VAL A 15 -41.80 2.67 -36.90
CA VAL A 15 -40.46 3.12 -36.51
C VAL A 15 -40.10 2.35 -35.24
N ALA A 16 -39.51 1.17 -35.39
CA ALA A 16 -38.89 0.44 -34.30
C ALA A 16 -37.66 1.25 -33.86
N GLY A 17 -37.78 1.86 -32.69
CA GLY A 17 -36.78 2.75 -32.10
C GLY A 17 -35.41 2.09 -32.01
N TRP A 18 -34.45 2.72 -32.67
CA TRP A 18 -33.03 2.42 -32.55
C TRP A 18 -32.51 3.06 -31.25
N PHE A 19 -32.70 2.37 -30.12
CA PHE A 19 -31.98 2.68 -28.87
C PHE A 19 -31.22 1.43 -28.41
N ALA A 20 -30.21 1.05 -29.20
CA ALA A 20 -29.15 0.15 -28.77
C ALA A 20 -27.87 0.95 -28.49
N MET A 21 -27.96 1.92 -27.57
CA MET A 21 -26.80 2.51 -26.89
C MET A 21 -26.85 2.16 -25.40
N THR A 22 -27.07 0.87 -25.09
CA THR A 22 -26.62 0.35 -23.79
C THR A 22 -25.12 0.19 -23.91
N SER A 23 -24.39 1.22 -23.52
CA SER A 23 -22.97 1.14 -23.23
C SER A 23 -22.77 0.00 -22.24
N SER A 24 -22.36 -1.17 -22.72
CA SER A 24 -21.71 -2.16 -21.88
C SER A 24 -20.43 -1.51 -21.40
N SER A 25 -20.50 -0.78 -20.29
CA SER A 25 -19.34 -0.46 -19.46
C SER A 25 -18.61 -1.79 -19.33
N MET A 26 -17.40 -1.86 -19.87
CA MET A 26 -16.54 -3.03 -19.76
C MET A 26 -16.45 -3.35 -18.27
N ALA A 27 -17.21 -4.34 -17.82
CA ALA A 27 -17.02 -4.92 -16.51
C ALA A 27 -15.58 -5.41 -16.54
N VAL A 28 -14.73 -4.81 -15.69
CA VAL A 28 -13.35 -5.22 -15.48
C VAL A 28 -13.36 -6.74 -15.41
N THR A 29 -12.79 -7.38 -16.43
CA THR A 29 -12.89 -8.82 -16.62
C THR A 29 -12.34 -9.51 -15.37
N ALA A 30 -13.09 -10.48 -14.87
CA ALA A 30 -12.80 -11.28 -13.66
C ALA A 30 -11.55 -12.17 -13.77
N THR A 31 -10.58 -11.77 -14.60
CA THR A 31 -9.23 -12.33 -14.71
C THR A 31 -8.23 -11.57 -13.83
N TYR A 32 -8.62 -10.42 -13.25
CA TYR A 32 -7.87 -9.85 -12.12
C TYR A 32 -7.94 -10.86 -10.97
N ARG A 33 -6.84 -11.56 -10.66
CA ARG A 33 -6.69 -12.21 -9.36
C ARG A 33 -6.93 -11.12 -8.33
N ASN A 34 -8.10 -11.14 -7.72
CA ASN A 34 -8.60 -10.00 -6.97
C ASN A 34 -7.93 -10.07 -5.60
N ASP A 35 -6.67 -9.63 -5.52
CA ASP A 35 -5.83 -9.73 -4.33
C ASP A 35 -6.49 -9.06 -3.12
N PHE A 36 -7.33 -8.04 -3.36
CA PHE A 36 -8.17 -7.42 -2.35
C PHE A 36 -9.23 -8.38 -1.78
N ARG A 37 -9.93 -9.15 -2.65
CA ARG A 37 -10.88 -10.19 -2.21
C ARG A 37 -10.17 -11.28 -1.41
N VAL A 38 -9.01 -11.74 -1.89
CA VAL A 38 -8.21 -12.75 -1.19
C VAL A 38 -7.73 -12.23 0.16
N CYS A 39 -7.25 -10.98 0.19
CA CYS A 39 -6.81 -10.31 1.41
C CYS A 39 -7.94 -10.22 2.44
N ALA A 40 -9.09 -9.65 2.05
CA ALA A 40 -10.22 -9.49 2.95
C ALA A 40 -10.75 -10.83 3.45
N GLY A 41 -10.92 -11.82 2.56
CA GLY A 41 -11.37 -13.16 2.93
C GLY A 41 -10.43 -13.86 3.92
N ARG A 42 -9.11 -13.69 3.74
CA ARG A 42 -8.11 -14.22 4.67
C ARG A 42 -8.20 -13.52 6.03
N LEU A 43 -8.22 -12.18 6.08
CA LEU A 43 -8.31 -11.46 7.34
C LEU A 43 -9.59 -11.80 8.13
N LEU A 44 -10.73 -11.90 7.46
CA LEU A 44 -11.99 -12.36 8.06
C LEU A 44 -11.87 -13.78 8.64
N SER A 45 -11.14 -14.68 7.96
CA SER A 45 -10.97 -16.07 8.41
C SER A 45 -10.18 -16.23 9.72
N VAL A 46 -9.48 -15.17 10.17
CA VAL A 46 -8.77 -15.14 11.46
C VAL A 46 -9.40 -14.15 12.44
N GLY A 47 -10.66 -13.78 12.22
CA GLY A 47 -11.45 -13.00 13.17
C GLY A 47 -11.23 -11.49 13.13
N ILE A 48 -10.59 -10.95 12.08
CA ILE A 48 -10.52 -9.49 11.88
C ILE A 48 -11.90 -8.98 11.47
N ALA A 49 -12.35 -7.87 12.08
CA ALA A 49 -13.61 -7.23 11.72
C ALA A 49 -13.63 -6.78 10.25
N ALA A 50 -14.80 -6.85 9.60
CA ALA A 50 -14.96 -6.54 8.18
C ALA A 50 -14.49 -5.12 7.81
N ASP A 51 -14.78 -4.13 8.66
CA ASP A 51 -14.34 -2.74 8.44
C ASP A 51 -12.82 -2.62 8.52
N ALA A 52 -12.18 -3.24 9.52
CA ALA A 52 -10.73 -3.23 9.65
C ALA A 52 -10.04 -3.98 8.50
N ALA A 53 -10.60 -5.11 8.07
CA ALA A 53 -10.07 -5.89 6.95
C ALA A 53 -10.17 -5.11 5.63
N SER A 54 -11.32 -4.50 5.34
CA SER A 54 -11.53 -3.73 4.12
C SER A 54 -10.61 -2.51 4.06
N GLN A 55 -10.52 -1.73 5.15
CA GLN A 55 -9.63 -0.58 5.24
C GLN A 55 -8.16 -0.98 5.07
N ALA A 56 -7.72 -2.03 5.76
CA ALA A 56 -6.33 -2.46 5.70
C ALA A 56 -5.94 -3.00 4.31
N CYS A 57 -6.80 -3.82 3.68
CA CYS A 57 -6.55 -4.33 2.34
C CYS A 57 -6.57 -3.22 1.29
N ALA A 58 -7.46 -2.23 1.42
CA ALA A 58 -7.53 -1.08 0.51
C ALA A 58 -6.32 -0.15 0.62
N ALA A 59 -5.77 0.02 1.83
CA ALA A 59 -4.58 0.84 2.06
C ALA A 59 -3.25 0.13 1.73
N ALA A 60 -3.27 -1.19 1.53
CA ALA A 60 -2.05 -1.97 1.30
C ALA A 60 -1.56 -1.86 -0.14
N LEU A 61 -0.28 -1.55 -0.31
CA LEU A 61 0.37 -1.62 -1.62
C LEU A 61 0.41 -3.05 -2.18
N ARG A 62 0.45 -4.05 -1.29
CA ARG A 62 0.46 -5.49 -1.62
C ARG A 62 -0.51 -6.25 -0.70
N PRO A 63 -1.80 -6.34 -1.07
CA PRO A 63 -2.84 -6.96 -0.22
C PRO A 63 -2.56 -8.45 0.06
N GLY A 64 -2.01 -9.17 -0.91
CA GLY A 64 -1.60 -10.57 -0.77
C GLY A 64 -0.61 -10.75 0.38
N ASP A 65 0.52 -10.04 0.33
CA ASP A 65 1.60 -10.10 1.33
C ASP A 65 1.09 -9.70 2.73
N LEU A 66 0.27 -8.65 2.82
CA LEU A 66 -0.35 -8.21 4.08
C LEU A 66 -1.15 -9.35 4.71
N SER A 67 -2.06 -9.95 3.94
CA SER A 67 -2.91 -11.03 4.44
C SER A 67 -2.10 -12.26 4.83
N THR A 68 -1.08 -12.62 4.04
CA THR A 68 -0.16 -13.72 4.35
C THR A 68 0.57 -13.46 5.67
N CYS A 69 1.02 -12.23 5.90
CA CYS A 69 1.71 -11.85 7.12
C CYS A 69 0.83 -12.09 8.36
N VAL A 70 -0.39 -11.56 8.35
CA VAL A 70 -1.34 -11.68 9.47
C VAL A 70 -1.75 -13.13 9.71
N ILE A 71 -2.08 -13.87 8.65
CA ILE A 71 -2.47 -15.28 8.75
C ILE A 71 -1.34 -16.13 9.33
N LYS A 72 -0.09 -15.95 8.85
CA LYS A 72 1.05 -16.73 9.35
C LYS A 72 1.26 -16.49 10.84
N ILE A 73 1.29 -15.23 11.27
CA ILE A 73 1.49 -14.88 12.69
C ILE A 73 0.32 -15.41 13.53
N GLY A 74 -0.93 -15.11 13.16
CA GLY A 74 -2.10 -15.49 13.96
C GLY A 74 -2.38 -16.99 14.04
N ARG A 75 -1.86 -17.79 13.10
CA ARG A 75 -2.01 -19.27 13.13
C ARG A 75 -0.84 -20.01 13.75
N GLN A 76 0.37 -19.43 13.70
CA GLN A 76 1.60 -20.11 14.10
C GLN A 76 2.20 -19.56 15.38
N THR A 77 1.59 -18.54 15.98
CA THR A 77 1.99 -17.93 17.25
C THR A 77 0.77 -17.70 18.13
N GLN A 78 0.99 -17.26 19.37
CA GLN A 78 -0.06 -16.89 20.32
C GLN A 78 -0.51 -15.42 20.16
N ILE A 79 0.02 -14.71 19.17
CA ILE A 79 -0.28 -13.29 18.96
C ILE A 79 -1.64 -13.14 18.26
N ALA A 80 -2.46 -12.23 18.76
CA ALA A 80 -3.75 -11.94 18.15
C ALA A 80 -3.59 -11.40 16.71
N ALA A 81 -4.47 -11.83 15.81
CA ALA A 81 -4.44 -11.40 14.41
C ALA A 81 -4.56 -9.87 14.26
N SER A 82 -5.29 -9.20 15.16
CA SER A 82 -5.44 -7.75 15.19
C SER A 82 -4.11 -7.02 15.43
N ASP A 83 -3.27 -7.58 16.31
CA ASP A 83 -1.99 -6.98 16.68
C ASP A 83 -0.97 -7.20 15.55
N ALA A 84 -1.00 -8.41 14.97
CA ALA A 84 -0.26 -8.71 13.76
C ALA A 84 -0.66 -7.78 12.61
N LEU A 85 -1.96 -7.50 12.40
CA LEU A 85 -2.45 -6.61 11.35
C LEU A 85 -1.87 -5.19 11.47
N THR A 86 -1.78 -4.67 12.69
CA THR A 86 -1.20 -3.34 12.94
C THR A 86 0.25 -3.27 12.50
N THR A 87 1.06 -4.27 12.86
CA THR A 87 2.48 -4.33 12.49
C THR A 87 2.67 -4.63 11.00
N CYS A 88 1.98 -5.64 10.46
CA CYS A 88 2.09 -6.04 9.06
C CYS A 88 1.71 -4.91 8.09
N ARG A 89 0.76 -4.04 8.45
CA ARG A 89 0.34 -2.91 7.61
C ARG A 89 1.38 -1.77 7.57
N GLN A 90 2.21 -1.65 8.61
CA GLN A 90 3.28 -0.65 8.67
C GLN A 90 4.58 -1.15 8.01
N ALA A 91 4.76 -2.48 7.92
CA ALA A 91 5.95 -3.09 7.37
C ALA A 91 6.04 -2.89 5.84
N ARG A 92 7.22 -2.48 5.35
CA ARG A 92 7.49 -2.45 3.89
C ARG A 92 7.59 -3.85 3.27
N ARG A 93 7.92 -4.86 4.08
CA ARG A 93 8.05 -6.28 3.67
C ARG A 93 7.28 -7.19 4.64
N PRO A 94 5.94 -7.27 4.53
CA PRO A 94 5.11 -7.99 5.49
C PRO A 94 5.51 -9.47 5.63
N GLU A 95 5.86 -10.14 4.53
CA GLU A 95 6.23 -11.55 4.56
C GLU A 95 7.52 -11.84 5.35
N GLU A 96 8.48 -10.92 5.32
CA GLU A 96 9.73 -11.06 6.08
C GLU A 96 9.47 -10.85 7.58
N VAL A 97 8.63 -9.88 7.94
CA VAL A 97 8.19 -9.68 9.33
C VAL A 97 7.50 -10.94 9.86
N ALA A 98 6.58 -11.53 9.10
CA ALA A 98 5.95 -12.77 9.52
C ALA A 98 6.93 -13.93 9.67
N SER A 99 7.89 -14.06 8.74
CA SER A 99 8.93 -15.10 8.82
C SER A 99 9.84 -14.89 10.03
N CYS A 100 10.14 -13.64 10.37
CA CYS A 100 10.90 -13.28 11.56
C CYS A 100 10.18 -13.71 12.85
N VAL A 101 8.91 -13.30 12.99
CA VAL A 101 8.09 -13.58 14.19
C VAL A 101 7.87 -15.07 14.37
N VAL A 102 7.44 -15.77 13.32
CA VAL A 102 7.23 -17.22 13.34
C VAL A 102 8.54 -17.97 13.59
N GLY A 103 9.64 -17.51 12.96
CA GLY A 103 10.96 -18.07 13.16
C GLY A 103 11.35 -18.02 14.63
N ILE A 104 11.29 -16.85 15.25
CA ILE A 104 11.58 -16.70 16.68
C ILE A 104 10.63 -17.59 17.50
N ASN A 105 9.31 -17.53 17.27
CA ASN A 105 8.32 -18.33 18.01
C ASN A 105 8.59 -19.83 18.02
N LYS A 106 9.06 -20.38 16.90
CA LYS A 106 9.32 -21.81 16.78
C LYS A 106 10.51 -22.27 17.64
N TYR A 107 11.48 -21.38 17.87
CA TYR A 107 12.75 -21.73 18.52
C TYR A 107 12.88 -21.16 19.94
N THR A 108 12.02 -20.24 20.34
CA THR A 108 11.89 -19.80 21.74
C THR A 108 10.95 -20.73 22.50
N ARG A 109 11.39 -21.26 23.64
CA ARG A 109 10.52 -22.09 24.51
C ARG A 109 9.48 -21.26 25.30
N GLU A 110 9.64 -19.94 25.28
CA GLU A 110 8.76 -18.98 25.95
C GLU A 110 7.60 -18.59 25.03
N ALA A 111 6.46 -18.24 25.63
CA ALA A 111 5.36 -17.61 24.91
C ALA A 111 5.90 -16.35 24.22
N VAL A 112 5.72 -16.26 22.91
CA VAL A 112 6.16 -15.08 22.16
C VAL A 112 5.40 -13.86 22.64
N SER A 113 6.15 -12.93 23.23
CA SER A 113 5.60 -11.65 23.62
C SER A 113 5.26 -10.83 22.37
N PRO A 114 4.25 -9.96 22.44
CA PRO A 114 3.94 -9.01 21.36
C PRO A 114 5.11 -8.08 21.04
N GLU A 115 6.14 -8.01 21.89
CA GLU A 115 7.36 -7.24 21.64
C GLU A 115 8.15 -7.77 20.44
N VAL A 116 8.10 -9.09 20.16
CA VAL A 116 8.75 -9.69 18.99
C VAL A 116 8.23 -9.06 17.69
N LEU A 117 6.95 -8.71 17.62
CA LEU A 117 6.40 -7.97 16.48
C LEU A 117 7.08 -6.62 16.30
N ASN A 118 7.32 -5.90 17.40
CA ASN A 118 7.95 -4.59 17.36
C ASN A 118 9.39 -4.69 16.83
N TYR A 119 10.19 -5.62 17.36
CA TYR A 119 11.56 -5.84 16.88
C TYR A 119 11.61 -6.26 15.42
N CYS A 120 10.79 -7.25 15.03
CA CYS A 120 10.74 -7.71 13.64
C CYS A 120 10.25 -6.61 12.68
N GLY A 121 9.30 -5.76 13.11
CA GLY A 121 8.78 -4.66 12.31
C GLY A 121 9.74 -3.48 12.17
N ARG A 122 10.59 -3.23 13.17
CA ARG A 122 11.61 -2.17 13.14
C ARG A 122 12.89 -2.58 12.42
N SER A 123 13.21 -3.87 12.39
CA SER A 123 14.41 -4.36 11.72
C SER A 123 14.40 -4.09 10.22
N LEU A 124 15.51 -3.57 9.68
CA LEU A 124 15.72 -3.43 8.25
C LEU A 124 15.84 -4.77 7.51
N LEU A 125 16.21 -5.83 8.23
CA LEU A 125 16.41 -7.19 7.70
C LEU A 125 15.80 -8.23 8.66
N PRO A 126 14.46 -8.34 8.70
CA PRO A 126 13.76 -9.15 9.69
C PRO A 126 14.22 -10.63 9.73
N VAL A 127 14.49 -11.22 8.57
CA VAL A 127 14.96 -12.62 8.50
C VAL A 127 16.35 -12.78 9.11
N ARG A 128 17.28 -11.86 8.84
CA ARG A 128 18.64 -11.90 9.39
C ARG A 128 18.64 -11.66 10.90
N PHE A 129 17.76 -10.77 11.35
CA PHE A 129 17.52 -10.53 12.77
C PHE A 129 17.04 -11.80 13.48
N ALA A 130 16.03 -12.50 12.94
CA ALA A 130 15.55 -13.75 13.53
C ALA A 130 16.64 -14.85 13.55
N GLN A 131 17.45 -14.96 12.51
CA GLN A 131 18.59 -15.89 12.48
C GLN A 131 19.61 -15.57 13.58
N CYS A 132 19.90 -14.29 13.81
CA CYS A 132 20.78 -13.86 14.89
C CYS A 132 20.19 -14.27 16.26
N VAL A 133 18.92 -13.95 16.53
CA VAL A 133 18.28 -14.26 17.81
C VAL A 133 18.24 -15.76 18.08
N VAL A 134 17.80 -16.55 17.09
CA VAL A 134 17.70 -18.00 17.21
C VAL A 134 19.07 -18.65 17.34
N GLY A 135 20.04 -18.24 16.51
CA GLY A 135 21.39 -18.79 16.53
C GLY A 135 22.14 -18.47 17.82
N LEU A 136 22.02 -17.23 18.31
CA LEU A 136 22.70 -16.79 19.53
C LEU A 136 22.15 -17.51 20.76
N ARG A 137 20.83 -17.70 20.85
CA ARG A 137 20.19 -18.43 21.95
C ARG A 137 20.39 -19.95 21.88
N ALA A 138 20.77 -20.50 20.73
CA ALA A 138 21.07 -21.92 20.60
C ALA A 138 22.38 -22.29 21.30
N GLU A 139 23.34 -21.35 21.36
CA GLU A 139 24.67 -21.59 21.92
C GLU A 139 24.87 -20.90 23.28
N VAL A 140 24.20 -19.77 23.52
CA VAL A 140 24.33 -18.98 24.75
C VAL A 140 22.99 -18.90 25.46
N ASP A 141 23.00 -19.10 26.78
CA ASP A 141 21.78 -19.02 27.62
C ASP A 141 21.36 -17.56 27.85
N PHE A 142 20.92 -16.90 26.78
CA PHE A 142 20.36 -15.56 26.81
C PHE A 142 18.84 -15.60 27.00
N ALA A 143 18.37 -14.69 27.85
CA ALA A 143 16.96 -14.32 27.88
C ALA A 143 16.50 -13.84 26.49
N SER A 144 15.24 -14.13 26.13
CA SER A 144 14.66 -13.75 24.83
C SER A 144 14.91 -12.28 24.48
N THR A 145 14.66 -11.39 25.44
CA THR A 145 14.81 -9.93 25.28
C THR A 145 16.25 -9.52 25.08
N GLN A 146 17.19 -10.10 25.83
CA GLN A 146 18.62 -9.79 25.70
C GLN A 146 19.18 -10.18 24.32
N ALA A 147 18.76 -11.32 23.78
CA ALA A 147 19.15 -11.72 22.43
C ALA A 147 18.58 -10.79 21.36
N MET A 148 17.32 -10.36 21.51
CA MET A 148 16.69 -9.39 20.60
C MET A 148 17.41 -8.03 20.62
N GLU A 149 17.73 -7.50 21.80
CA GLU A 149 18.47 -6.23 21.92
C GLU A 149 19.89 -6.34 21.32
N THR A 150 20.58 -7.45 21.56
CA THR A 150 21.91 -7.67 20.97
C THR A 150 21.87 -7.74 19.44
N CYS A 151 20.82 -8.36 18.89
CA CYS A 151 20.69 -8.59 17.45
C CYS A 151 20.12 -7.41 16.66
N ILE A 152 19.34 -6.52 17.31
CA ILE A 152 18.78 -5.34 16.64
C ILE A 152 19.89 -4.32 16.34
N ASP A 153 20.82 -4.13 17.27
CA ASP A 153 22.02 -3.30 17.11
C ASP A 153 22.90 -3.74 15.93
N ALA A 154 22.99 -5.06 15.71
CA ALA A 154 23.72 -5.61 14.56
C ALA A 154 23.00 -5.34 13.23
N SER A 155 21.67 -5.24 13.25
CA SER A 155 20.82 -5.08 12.07
C SER A 155 20.72 -3.65 11.57
N ASP A 156 20.82 -2.66 12.46
CA ASP A 156 20.74 -1.23 12.14
C ASP A 156 22.07 -0.63 11.64
N ARG A 157 23.19 -1.34 11.77
CA ARG A 157 24.44 -0.90 11.16
C ARG A 157 24.37 -1.07 9.65
N ILE A 158 24.17 0.04 8.93
CA ILE A 158 24.50 0.14 7.51
C ILE A 158 26.02 0.07 7.38
N SER A 159 26.57 -1.14 7.41
CA SER A 159 27.98 -1.39 7.13
C SER A 159 28.23 -1.10 5.65
N GLY A 160 28.73 0.10 5.33
CA GLY A 160 29.24 0.41 3.99
C GLY A 160 28.68 1.65 3.27
N PHE A 161 27.85 2.47 3.91
CA PHE A 161 27.42 3.77 3.36
C PHE A 161 27.87 4.95 4.22
N LEU A 162 29.17 5.02 4.48
CA LEU A 162 29.82 6.32 4.50
C LEU A 162 30.60 6.38 3.18
N PRO A 163 30.29 7.30 2.26
CA PRO A 163 31.22 7.54 1.16
C PRO A 163 32.50 8.07 1.80
N SER A 164 33.53 7.23 1.86
CA SER A 164 34.89 7.70 2.03
C SER A 164 35.24 8.50 0.78
N PHE A 165 34.80 9.76 0.71
CA PHE A 165 35.42 10.75 -0.14
C PHE A 165 36.82 11.00 0.42
N VAL A 166 37.75 10.09 0.09
CA VAL A 166 39.17 10.39 0.15
C VAL A 166 39.55 10.78 -1.27
N PRO A 167 39.55 12.08 -1.63
CA PRO A 167 40.21 12.50 -2.84
C PRO A 167 41.71 12.35 -2.61
N SER A 168 42.28 11.25 -3.08
CA SER A 168 43.71 11.19 -3.29
C SER A 168 44.04 12.20 -4.39
N ASN A 169 44.68 13.29 -3.97
CA ASN A 169 45.46 14.28 -4.72
C ASN A 169 44.83 15.68 -4.97
N ARG A 170 45.42 16.67 -4.27
CA ARG A 170 45.72 18.07 -4.68
C ARG A 170 44.82 19.25 -4.23
N GLN A 171 45.45 20.05 -3.35
CA GLN A 171 45.33 21.50 -3.05
C GLN A 171 44.03 22.05 -2.42
N PRO A 172 44.16 23.01 -1.47
CA PRO A 172 43.03 23.71 -0.88
C PRO A 172 42.50 24.74 -1.88
N THR A 173 41.63 24.32 -2.79
CA THR A 173 40.79 25.27 -3.52
C THR A 173 39.54 25.49 -2.68
N GLU A 174 39.47 26.67 -2.10
CA GLU A 174 38.34 27.24 -1.37
C GLU A 174 37.04 26.98 -2.14
N PHE A 175 36.20 26.05 -1.66
CA PHE A 175 34.86 25.84 -2.21
C PHE A 175 34.00 27.04 -1.81
N ARG A 176 33.95 28.04 -2.69
CA ARG A 176 32.96 29.11 -2.64
C ARG A 176 31.79 28.68 -3.51
N PRO A 177 30.64 28.23 -2.96
CA PRO A 177 29.47 28.00 -3.77
C PRO A 177 28.97 29.37 -4.27
N THR A 178 29.29 29.72 -5.51
CA THR A 178 28.58 30.80 -6.20
C THR A 178 27.21 30.24 -6.56
N PHE A 179 26.21 30.53 -5.73
CA PHE A 179 24.82 30.41 -6.14
C PHE A 179 24.58 31.48 -7.22
N GLU A 180 24.86 31.16 -8.48
CA GLU A 180 24.41 31.98 -9.59
C GLU A 180 22.93 31.69 -9.81
N SER A 181 22.10 32.34 -9.00
CA SER A 181 20.67 32.45 -9.28
C SER A 181 20.52 33.51 -10.38
N THR A 182 20.68 33.11 -11.64
CA THR A 182 20.20 33.93 -12.75
C THR A 182 18.69 34.03 -12.59
N PRO A 183 18.12 35.23 -12.35
CA PRO A 183 16.68 35.38 -12.32
C PRO A 183 16.16 35.10 -13.73
N ALA A 184 15.20 34.18 -13.84
CA ALA A 184 14.42 34.08 -15.06
C ALA A 184 13.76 35.44 -15.34
N PRO A 185 13.82 35.98 -16.58
CA PRO A 185 13.11 37.19 -16.92
C PRO A 185 11.62 37.02 -16.59
N SER A 186 11.09 37.94 -15.78
CA SER A 186 9.68 37.95 -15.42
C SER A 186 8.85 38.15 -16.68
N ALA A 187 8.17 37.10 -17.14
CA ALA A 187 7.11 37.25 -18.13
C ALA A 187 6.01 38.16 -17.52
N PRO A 188 5.48 39.13 -18.27
CA PRO A 188 4.46 40.04 -17.76
C PRO A 188 3.25 39.27 -17.27
N SER A 189 2.88 39.54 -16.02
CA SER A 189 1.72 38.97 -15.35
C SER A 189 0.45 39.23 -16.16
N GLN A 190 -0.22 38.16 -16.57
CA GLN A 190 -1.61 38.26 -17.01
C GLN A 190 -2.47 38.46 -15.76
N THR A 191 -2.92 39.69 -15.58
CA THR A 191 -3.92 40.08 -14.58
C THR A 191 -5.14 39.18 -14.68
N PRO A 192 -5.55 38.49 -13.58
CA PRO A 192 -6.84 37.84 -13.52
C PRO A 192 -7.95 38.89 -13.64
N ALA A 193 -8.77 38.77 -14.67
CA ALA A 193 -9.98 39.57 -14.81
C ALA A 193 -10.87 39.38 -13.58
N ALA A 194 -11.23 40.50 -12.94
CA ALA A 194 -12.18 40.54 -11.85
C ALA A 194 -13.56 40.00 -12.28
N PRO A 195 -14.36 39.44 -11.36
CA PRO A 195 -15.71 38.99 -11.66
C PRO A 195 -16.61 40.19 -12.01
N THR A 196 -17.19 40.18 -13.21
CA THR A 196 -18.21 41.13 -13.63
C THR A 196 -19.44 40.97 -12.74
N GLN A 197 -19.67 41.95 -11.87
CA GLN A 197 -20.93 42.14 -11.17
C GLN A 197 -21.98 42.62 -12.18
N SER A 198 -23.15 41.97 -12.18
CA SER A 198 -24.35 42.42 -12.88
C SER A 198 -24.80 43.78 -12.35
N PRO A 199 -25.15 44.75 -13.21
CA PRO A 199 -25.92 45.89 -12.79
C PRO A 199 -27.40 45.50 -12.68
N THR A 200 -27.93 45.63 -11.47
CA THR A 200 -29.34 45.87 -11.19
C THR A 200 -29.83 47.08 -12.00
N ASN A 201 -30.93 46.92 -12.74
CA ASN A 201 -31.70 48.05 -13.26
C ASN A 201 -33.07 48.07 -12.56
N PRO A 202 -33.44 49.16 -11.85
CA PRO A 202 -34.80 49.36 -11.37
C PRO A 202 -35.73 49.89 -12.47
N SER A 203 -37.00 49.69 -12.19
CA SER A 203 -38.20 49.86 -13.03
C SER A 203 -38.50 51.29 -13.54
N SER A 204 -39.29 51.32 -14.63
CA SER A 204 -40.40 52.27 -14.91
C SER A 204 -40.11 53.62 -15.59
N LYS A 205 -40.53 53.77 -16.86
CA LYS A 205 -41.64 54.65 -17.30
C LYS A 205 -42.10 54.31 -18.72
#